data_AF-A0A0C9W051-F1
#
_entry.id   AF-A0A0C9W051-F1
#
_cell.length_a   1.000
_cell.length_b   1.000
_cell.length_c   1.000
_cell.angle_alpha   90.00
_cell.angle_beta   90.00
_cell.angle_gamma   90.00
#
_symmetry.space_group_name_H-M   'P 1'
#
loop_
_entity.id
_entity.type
_entity.pdbx_description
1 polymer ?
#
loop_
_entity_poly.entity_id
_entity_poly.type
_entity_poly.pdbx_seq_one_letter_code
_entity_poly.pdbx_strand_id
1 'polypeptide(L)' 'DLQDSNIPHRTKTRELILAAWQDYFEVLKADLKKAAGKISFTSDIWSVENLDLYLAMTVHWI' A
#
# COMPACT_ATOMS: atom_id res chain seq x y z
N ASP A 1 28.57 -17.42 -0.37
CA ASP A 1 27.90 -17.51 0.95
C ASP A 1 27.22 -16.21 1.30
N LEU A 2 26.03 -16.28 1.89
CA LEU A 2 25.26 -15.11 2.36
C LEU A 2 25.77 -14.72 3.74
N GLN A 3 26.13 -13.45 3.95
CA GLN A 3 26.63 -12.93 5.22
C GLN A 3 25.51 -12.19 5.98
N ASP A 4 25.64 -12.09 7.31
CA ASP A 4 24.67 -11.41 8.18
C ASP A 4 24.45 -9.94 7.79
N SER A 5 25.50 -9.28 7.29
CA SER A 5 25.45 -7.92 6.71
C SER A 5 24.58 -7.81 5.46
N ASN A 6 24.21 -8.93 4.82
CA ASN A 6 23.28 -8.96 3.69
C ASN A 6 21.81 -8.99 4.14
N ILE A 7 21.53 -9.26 5.42
CA ILE A 7 20.17 -9.24 5.96
C ILE A 7 19.84 -7.80 6.38
N PRO A 8 18.85 -7.14 5.74
CA PRO A 8 18.51 -5.77 6.09
C PRO A 8 17.90 -5.72 7.50
N HIS A 9 18.43 -4.82 8.34
CA HIS A 9 17.82 -4.51 9.62
C HIS A 9 16.42 -3.91 9.43
N ARG A 10 15.56 -3.98 10.47
CA ARG A 10 14.17 -3.50 10.43
C ARG A 10 14.02 -2.10 9.82
N THR A 11 14.90 -1.16 10.17
CA THR A 11 14.90 0.20 9.61
C THR A 11 15.11 0.18 8.10
N LYS A 12 16.08 -0.61 7.63
CA LYS A 12 16.37 -0.73 6.20
C LYS A 12 15.23 -1.39 5.45
N THR A 13 14.62 -2.43 6.03
CA THR A 13 13.43 -3.07 5.45
C THR A 13 12.27 -2.08 5.34
N ARG A 14 12.02 -1.26 6.36
CA ARG A 14 11.01 -0.19 6.30
C ARG A 14 11.29 0.82 5.19
N GLU A 15 12.53 1.29 5.06
CA GLU A 15 12.93 2.20 3.98
C GLU A 15 12.68 1.59 2.60
N LEU A 16 13.06 0.33 2.41
CA LEU A 16 12.87 -0.38 1.14
C LEU A 16 11.39 -0.58 0.80
N ILE A 17 10.56 -0.91 1.80
CA ILE A 17 9.09 -1.03 1.61
C ILE A 17 8.50 0.31 1.19
N LEU A 18 8.89 1.42 1.84
CA LEU A 18 8.37 2.74 1.51
C LEU A 18 8.83 3.21 0.13
N ALA A 19 10.09 2.96 -0.24
CA ALA A 19 10.59 3.29 -1.57
C ALA A 19 9.85 2.50 -2.66
N ALA A 20 9.71 1.18 -2.50
CA ALA A 20 8.95 0.35 -3.43
C ALA A 20 7.49 0.82 -3.52
N TRP A 21 6.86 1.14 -2.39
CA TRP A 21 5.49 1.66 -2.37
C TRP A 21 5.37 2.96 -3.16
N GLN A 22 6.32 3.90 -3.05
CA GLN A 22 6.32 5.15 -3.82
C GLN A 22 6.35 4.88 -5.32
N ASP A 23 7.23 3.96 -5.76
CA ASP A 23 7.34 3.59 -7.17
C ASP A 23 6.03 3.00 -7.71
N TYR A 24 5.43 2.05 -6.97
CA TYR A 24 4.11 1.50 -7.34
C TYR A 24 2.99 2.54 -7.30
N PHE A 25 3.07 3.50 -6.40
CA PHE A 25 2.05 4.54 -6.27
C PHE A 25 2.06 5.51 -7.46
N GLU A 26 3.21 5.80 -8.05
CA GLU A 26 3.28 6.57 -9.32
C GLU A 26 2.62 5.83 -10.48
N VAL A 27 2.86 4.52 -10.60
CA VAL A 27 2.22 3.67 -11.62
C VAL A 27 0.70 3.65 -11.42
N LEU A 28 0.24 3.40 -10.19
CA LEU A 28 -1.19 3.41 -9.85
C LEU A 28 -1.86 4.74 -10.22
N LYS A 29 -1.24 5.87 -9.90
CA LYS A 29 -1.77 7.19 -10.27
C LYS A 29 -1.91 7.35 -11.79
N ALA A 30 -0.94 6.86 -12.57
CA ALA A 30 -1.02 6.91 -14.02
C ALA A 30 -2.16 6.06 -14.56
N ASP A 31 -2.42 4.90 -13.97
CA ASP A 31 -3.51 4.00 -14.39
C ASP A 31 -4.89 4.54 -14.00
N LEU A 32 -5.04 5.08 -12.79
CA LEU A 32 -6.30 5.71 -12.37
C LEU A 32 -6.65 6.93 -13.22
N LYS A 33 -5.66 7.71 -13.67
CA LYS A 33 -5.89 8.81 -14.62
C LYS A 33 -6.51 8.32 -15.94
N LYS A 34 -6.13 7.14 -16.42
CA LYS A 34 -6.69 6.54 -17.66
C LYS A 34 -8.09 5.97 -17.44
N ALA A 35 -8.39 5.54 -16.21
CA ALA A 35 -9.68 4.96 -15.86
C ALA A 35 -10.72 5.99 -15.38
N ALA A 36 -10.52 7.29 -15.65
CA ALA A 36 -11.45 8.34 -15.23
C ALA A 36 -12.89 8.02 -15.66
N GLY A 37 -13.82 8.05 -14.69
CA GLY A 37 -15.23 7.67 -14.91
C GLY A 37 -15.53 6.16 -14.83
N LYS A 38 -14.53 5.31 -14.62
CA LYS A 38 -14.66 3.85 -14.46
C LYS A 38 -14.00 3.34 -13.18
N ILE A 39 -13.90 4.21 -12.17
CA ILE A 39 -13.34 3.88 -10.87
C ILE A 39 -14.49 3.62 -9.91
N SER A 40 -14.45 2.47 -9.23
CA SER A 40 -15.25 2.20 -8.04
C SER A 40 -14.33 1.94 -6.85
N PHE A 41 -14.82 2.13 -5.64
CA PHE A 41 -14.08 1.78 -4.44
C PHE A 41 -15.00 1.07 -3.46
N THR A 42 -14.41 0.17 -2.68
CA THR A 42 -15.05 -0.47 -1.54
C THR A 42 -14.37 0.04 -0.28
N SER A 43 -15.19 0.37 0.72
CA SER A 43 -14.71 0.73 2.05
C SER A 43 -15.20 -0.33 3.03
N ASP A 44 -14.27 -0.92 3.75
CA ASP A 44 -14.57 -1.76 4.90
C ASP A 44 -14.24 -0.97 6.17
N ILE A 45 -15.21 -0.86 7.07
CA ILE A 45 -15.13 -0.08 8.31
C ILE A 45 -15.52 -0.99 9.44
N TRP A 46 -14.63 -1.14 10.41
CA TRP A 46 -14.90 -1.96 11.58
C TRP A 46 -14.24 -1.35 12.81
N SER A 47 -14.83 -1.62 13.96
CA SER A 47 -14.20 -1.40 15.25
C SER A 47 -13.75 -2.74 15.84
N VAL A 48 -12.81 -2.68 16.76
CA VAL A 48 -12.38 -3.81 17.59
C VAL A 48 -12.74 -3.53 19.05
N GLU A 49 -12.63 -4.54 19.90
CA GLU A 49 -13.10 -4.49 21.30
C GLU A 49 -12.45 -3.37 22.14
N ASN A 50 -11.24 -2.92 21.77
CA ASN A 50 -10.54 -1.81 22.44
C ASN A 50 -10.97 -0.42 21.93
N LEU A 51 -12.05 -0.33 21.14
CA LEU A 51 -12.59 0.88 20.52
C LEU A 51 -11.68 1.54 19.46
N ASP A 52 -10.68 0.82 18.94
CA ASP A 52 -9.97 1.28 17.75
C ASP A 52 -10.87 1.15 16.51
N LEU A 53 -10.90 2.20 15.70
CA LEU A 53 -11.64 2.25 14.44
C LEU A 53 -10.68 2.08 13.27
N TYR A 54 -11.01 1.15 12.38
CA TYR A 54 -10.26 0.90 11.16
C TYR A 54 -11.11 1.23 9.93
N LEU A 55 -10.43 1.72 8.89
CA LEU A 55 -10.96 1.91 7.56
C LEU A 55 -9.98 1.30 6.57
N ALA A 56 -10.43 0.30 5.82
CA ALA A 56 -9.75 -0.15 4.61
C ALA A 56 -10.50 0.37 3.38
N MET A 57 -9.76 0.92 2.42
CA MET A 57 -10.31 1.31 1.12
C MET A 57 -9.59 0.55 0.01
N THR A 58 -10.35 -0.08 -0.87
CA THR A 58 -9.85 -0.75 -2.08
C THR A 58 -10.43 -0.09 -3.31
N VAL A 59 -9.58 0.27 -4.27
CA VAL A 59 -10.00 0.86 -5.55
C VAL A 59 -10.06 -0.25 -6.60
N HIS A 60 -11.11 -0.25 -7.40
CA HIS A 60 -11.29 -1.11 -8.58
C HIS A 60 -11.44 -0.22 -9.82
N TRP A 61 -10.73 -0.55 -10.90
CA TRP A 61 -10.76 0.20 -12.16
C TRP A 61 -10.63 -0.73 -13.38
N ILE A 62 -11.20 -0.31 -14.52
CA ILE A 62 -11.18 -1.04 -15.82
C ILE A 62 -10.52 -0.16 -16.88
#